data_AF-A0A939R8C5-F1
#
_entry.id   AF-A0A939R8C5-F1
#
_cell.length_a   1.000
_cell.length_b   1.000
_cell.length_c   1.000
_cell.angle_alpha   90.00
_cell.angle_beta   90.00
_cell.angle_gamma   90.00
#
_symmetry.space_group_name_H-M   'P 1'
#
loop_
_entity.id
_entity.type
_entity.pdbx_description
1 polymer ?
#
loop_
_entity_poly.entity_id
_entity_poly.type
_entity_poly.pdbx_seq_one_letter_code
_entity_poly.pdbx_strand_id
1 'polypeptide(L)'
;MKAFLKKEWMEMTRTGRLLILTVIFILFGIMNPAIAKLTPWLMEMMKESIAESGLSVGTPTVNAMTSWTQFYKNAPMALIVIVLMSCGVLVNEYQHGTLVQVVTKGLSRRKVFLSKMITVLGSWTVMFALYFGVTYGYTAYFWGEDKV
;
A
#
# COMPACT_ATOMS: atom_id res chain seq x y z
N MET A 1 -21.58 -14.65 -12.36
CA MET A 1 -20.29 -13.95 -12.11
C MET A 1 -20.45 -12.85 -11.05
N LYS A 2 -21.39 -11.90 -11.22
CA LYS A 2 -21.68 -10.85 -10.22
C LYS A 2 -21.88 -11.37 -8.79
N ALA A 3 -22.67 -12.43 -8.62
CA ALA A 3 -22.91 -13.03 -7.29
C ALA A 3 -21.63 -13.56 -6.62
N PHE A 4 -20.69 -14.12 -7.41
CA PHE A 4 -19.45 -14.66 -6.89
C PHE A 4 -18.43 -13.54 -6.58
N LEU A 5 -18.37 -12.48 -7.41
CA LEU A 5 -17.63 -11.26 -7.07
C LEU A 5 -18.12 -10.61 -5.76
N LYS A 6 -19.44 -10.55 -5.56
CA LYS A 6 -20.02 -10.07 -4.30
C LYS A 6 -19.60 -10.94 -3.12
N LYS A 7 -19.53 -12.26 -3.30
CA LYS A 7 -19.03 -13.19 -2.28
C LYS A 7 -17.56 -12.92 -1.95
N GLU A 8 -16.69 -12.77 -2.95
CA GLU A 8 -15.26 -12.50 -2.72
C GLU A 8 -15.04 -11.15 -2.01
N TRP A 9 -15.78 -10.11 -2.40
CA TRP A 9 -15.73 -8.81 -1.71
C TRP A 9 -16.24 -8.89 -0.26
N MET A 10 -17.32 -9.64 -0.03
CA MET A 10 -17.87 -9.87 1.31
C MET A 10 -16.90 -10.66 2.19
N GLU A 11 -16.18 -11.62 1.62
CA GLU A 11 -15.13 -12.36 2.33
C GLU A 11 -13.99 -11.43 2.72
N MET A 12 -13.50 -10.60 1.80
CA MET A 12 -12.40 -9.67 2.06
C MET A 12 -12.72 -8.63 3.14
N THR A 13 -13.98 -8.20 3.22
CA THR A 13 -14.47 -7.28 4.26
C THR A 13 -14.68 -7.97 5.60
N ARG A 14 -15.36 -9.13 5.63
CA ARG A 14 -15.65 -9.87 6.88
C ARG A 14 -14.43 -10.51 7.52
N THR A 15 -13.42 -10.87 6.73
CA THR A 15 -12.14 -11.41 7.24
C THR A 15 -11.24 -10.33 7.84
N GLY A 16 -11.65 -9.05 7.79
CA GLY A 16 -10.84 -7.93 8.27
C GLY A 16 -9.64 -7.58 7.38
N ARG A 17 -9.37 -8.35 6.32
CA ARG A 17 -8.25 -8.10 5.40
C ARG A 17 -8.33 -6.70 4.79
N LEU A 18 -9.52 -6.25 4.39
CA LEU A 18 -9.70 -4.90 3.86
C LEU A 18 -9.34 -3.82 4.90
N LEU A 19 -9.69 -4.02 6.17
CA LEU A 19 -9.41 -3.06 7.24
C LEU A 19 -7.90 -2.99 7.50
N ILE A 20 -7.23 -4.15 7.61
CA ILE A 20 -5.78 -4.25 7.78
C ILE A 20 -5.06 -3.56 6.61
N LEU A 21 -5.45 -3.85 5.37
CA LEU A 21 -4.88 -3.20 4.18
C LEU A 21 -5.09 -1.68 4.21
N THR A 22 -6.27 -1.22 4.59
CA THR A 22 -6.58 0.21 4.66
C THR A 22 -5.65 0.91 5.66
N VAL A 23 -5.51 0.36 6.87
CA VAL A 23 -4.63 0.93 7.91
C VAL A 23 -3.18 0.96 7.44
N ILE A 24 -2.67 -0.13 6.87
CA ILE A 24 -1.29 -0.20 6.37
C ILE A 24 -1.07 0.85 5.28
N PHE A 25 -1.95 0.96 4.29
CA PHE A 25 -1.77 1.90 3.18
C PHE A 25 -1.87 3.37 3.63
N ILE A 26 -2.71 3.68 4.64
CA ILE A 26 -2.72 5.00 5.29
C ILE A 26 -1.36 5.28 5.95
N LEU A 27 -0.85 4.35 6.75
CA LEU A 27 0.43 4.51 7.44
C LEU A 27 1.59 4.71 6.45
N PHE A 28 1.65 3.90 5.40
CA PHE A 28 2.64 4.08 4.32
C PHE A 28 2.51 5.44 3.63
N GLY A 29 1.27 5.92 3.40
CA GLY A 29 1.03 7.23 2.79
C GLY A 29 1.51 8.39 3.65
N ILE A 30 1.27 8.34 4.96
CA ILE A 30 1.73 9.37 5.92
C ILE A 30 3.26 9.29 6.12
N MET A 31 3.82 8.08 6.04
CA MET A 31 5.25 7.86 6.24
C MET A 31 6.11 8.57 5.17
N ASN A 32 5.68 8.66 3.91
CA ASN A 32 6.53 9.27 2.87
C ASN A 32 6.82 10.76 3.13
N PRO A 33 5.81 11.64 3.35
CA PRO A 33 6.04 13.04 3.66
C PRO A 33 6.73 13.23 5.02
N ALA A 34 6.40 12.37 6.01
CA ALA A 34 7.03 12.42 7.33
C ALA A 34 8.55 12.14 7.26
N ILE A 35 8.96 11.07 6.56
CA ILE A 35 10.38 10.76 6.36
C ILE A 35 11.06 11.90 5.60
N ALA A 36 10.43 12.44 4.55
CA ALA A 36 10.97 13.58 3.83
C ALA A 36 11.28 14.75 4.78
N LYS A 37 10.33 15.14 5.65
CA LYS A 37 10.51 16.25 6.59
C LYS A 37 11.47 15.98 7.75
N LEU A 38 11.55 14.74 8.23
CA LEU A 38 12.41 14.36 9.36
C LEU A 38 13.86 14.10 8.96
N THR A 39 14.12 13.68 7.71
CA THR A 39 15.48 13.44 7.21
C THR A 39 16.43 14.64 7.35
N PRO A 40 16.07 15.89 6.99
CA PRO A 40 16.97 17.03 7.12
C PRO A 40 17.19 17.41 8.58
N TRP A 41 16.17 17.31 9.43
CA TRP A 41 16.30 17.56 10.87
C TRP A 41 17.24 16.54 11.55
N LEU A 42 17.12 15.26 11.20
CA LEU A 42 18.05 14.23 11.66
C LEU A 42 19.48 14.50 11.20
N MET A 43 19.64 14.86 9.92
CA MET A 43 20.94 15.21 9.36
C MET A 43 21.54 16.41 10.08
N GLU A 44 20.77 17.45 10.39
CA GLU A 44 21.22 18.62 11.15
C GLU A 44 21.72 18.28 12.55
N MET A 45 20.99 17.45 13.30
CA MET A 45 21.46 16.99 14.60
C MET A 45 22.74 16.14 14.50
N MET A 46 22.90 15.40 13.41
CA MET A 46 24.09 14.58 13.18
C MET A 46 25.25 15.37 12.58
N LYS A 47 25.04 16.56 12.02
CA LYS A 47 26.11 17.37 11.40
C LYS A 47 27.27 17.63 12.34
N GLU A 48 27.01 17.95 13.61
CA GLU A 48 28.07 18.18 14.60
C GLU A 48 28.93 16.91 14.77
N SER A 49 28.30 15.74 14.95
CA SER A 49 29.02 14.46 15.04
C SER A 49 29.75 14.06 13.75
N ILE A 50 29.19 14.40 12.59
CA ILE A 50 29.76 14.07 11.28
C ILE A 50 30.93 15.01 10.93
N ALA A 51 30.85 16.29 11.32
CA ALA A 51 31.93 17.26 11.18
C ALA A 51 33.17 16.88 12.02
N GLU A 52 32.97 16.37 13.24
CA GLU A 52 34.05 15.80 14.06
C GLU A 52 34.73 14.58 13.40
N SER A 53 33.99 13.83 12.57
CA SER A 53 34.54 12.69 11.81
C SER A 53 35.23 13.07 10.48
N GLY A 54 35.31 14.36 10.14
CA GLY A 54 35.98 14.85 8.93
C GLY A 54 35.21 14.64 7.62
N LEU A 55 33.94 14.22 7.70
CA LEU A 55 33.05 14.05 6.54
C LEU A 55 32.18 15.31 6.37
N SER A 56 32.16 15.90 5.18
CA SER A 56 31.24 16.99 4.86
C SER A 56 29.98 16.44 4.18
N VAL A 57 28.93 16.23 4.97
CA VAL A 57 27.62 15.85 4.40
C VAL A 57 26.85 17.13 4.07
N GLY A 58 26.71 17.41 2.77
CA GLY A 58 25.87 18.50 2.29
C GLY A 58 24.41 18.29 2.73
N THR A 59 23.76 19.35 3.20
CA THR A 59 22.32 19.33 3.51
C THR A 59 21.53 19.01 2.25
N PRO A 60 20.81 17.88 2.17
CA PRO A 60 19.92 17.64 1.06
C PRO A 60 18.82 18.70 1.10
N THR A 61 18.60 19.39 -0.01
CA THR A 61 17.44 20.27 -0.18
C THR A 61 16.20 19.40 -0.25
N VAL A 62 15.47 19.34 0.87
CA VAL A 62 14.25 18.54 0.96
C VAL A 62 13.08 19.36 0.44
N ASN A 63 12.74 19.10 -0.82
CA ASN A 63 11.54 19.64 -1.47
C ASN A 63 10.44 18.58 -1.52
N ALA A 64 9.21 19.00 -1.86
CA ALA A 64 8.06 18.11 -2.11
C ALA A 64 8.39 16.91 -3.04
N MET A 65 9.36 17.06 -3.96
CA MET A 65 9.83 15.98 -4.84
C MET A 65 10.46 14.79 -4.11
N THR A 66 11.04 15.02 -2.93
CA THR A 66 11.62 13.95 -2.09
C THR A 66 10.54 13.02 -1.53
N SER A 67 9.37 13.57 -1.14
CA SER A 67 8.19 12.80 -0.74
C SER A 67 7.71 11.86 -1.87
N TRP A 68 7.65 12.38 -3.11
CA TRP A 68 7.29 11.58 -4.30
C TRP A 68 8.33 10.50 -4.64
N THR A 69 9.61 10.79 -4.42
CA THR A 69 10.67 9.80 -4.61
C THR A 69 10.55 8.65 -3.60
N GLN A 70 10.23 8.96 -2.34
CA GLN A 70 9.96 7.93 -1.32
C GLN A 70 8.69 7.14 -1.62
N PHE A 71 7.63 7.80 -2.10
CA PHE A 71 6.41 7.14 -2.55
C PHE A 71 6.70 6.05 -3.59
N TYR A 72 7.53 6.37 -4.58
CA TYR A 72 7.89 5.44 -5.66
C TYR A 72 8.74 4.27 -5.15
N LYS A 73 9.69 4.55 -4.24
CA LYS A 73 10.52 3.52 -3.60
C LYS A 73 9.72 2.56 -2.71
N ASN A 74 8.66 3.07 -2.08
CA ASN A 74 7.81 2.29 -1.18
C ASN A 74 6.65 1.57 -1.90
N ALA A 75 6.38 1.90 -3.18
CA ALA A 75 5.33 1.25 -3.96
C ALA A 75 5.50 -0.27 -4.14
N PRO A 76 6.72 -0.82 -4.42
CA PRO A 76 6.94 -2.26 -4.41
C PRO A 76 6.67 -2.91 -3.05
N MET A 77 6.97 -2.23 -1.94
CA MET A 77 6.69 -2.74 -0.60
C MET A 77 5.18 -2.85 -0.35
N ALA A 78 4.40 -1.85 -0.77
CA ALA A 78 2.94 -1.89 -0.71
C ALA A 78 2.34 -3.02 -1.57
N LEU A 79 2.94 -3.33 -2.73
CA LEU A 79 2.57 -4.50 -3.55
C LEU A 79 2.79 -5.81 -2.80
N ILE A 80 3.94 -5.97 -2.14
CA ILE A 80 4.27 -7.18 -1.36
C ILE A 80 3.20 -7.43 -0.28
N VAL A 81 2.76 -6.40 0.43
CA VAL A 81 1.71 -6.50 1.45
C VAL A 81 0.43 -7.11 0.87
N ILE A 82 -0.04 -6.62 -0.29
CA ILE A 82 -1.26 -7.13 -0.93
C ILE A 82 -1.08 -8.58 -1.40
N VAL A 83 0.10 -8.93 -1.93
CA VAL A 83 0.40 -10.29 -2.37
C VAL A 83 0.37 -11.25 -1.18
N LEU A 84 1.00 -10.90 -0.06
CA LEU A 84 1.01 -11.70 1.16
C LEU A 84 -0.41 -11.87 1.74
N MET A 85 -1.23 -10.82 1.73
CA MET A 85 -2.62 -10.91 2.19
C MET A 85 -3.51 -11.74 1.26
N SER A 86 -3.13 -11.89 -0.01
CA SER A 86 -3.93 -12.57 -1.05
C SER A 86 -3.44 -14.00 -1.37
N CYS A 87 -2.26 -14.41 -0.91
CA CYS A 87 -1.65 -15.70 -1.29
C CYS A 87 -2.51 -16.92 -0.89
N GLY A 88 -3.25 -16.82 0.23
CA GLY A 88 -4.11 -17.88 0.73
C GLY A 88 -5.49 -17.97 0.08
N VAL A 89 -5.87 -17.06 -0.81
CA VAL A 89 -7.26 -16.94 -1.32
C VAL A 89 -7.72 -18.17 -2.11
N LEU A 90 -6.80 -18.85 -2.81
CA LEU A 90 -7.08 -20.12 -3.51
C LEU A 90 -6.73 -21.34 -2.65
N VAL A 91 -5.61 -21.28 -1.93
CA VAL A 91 -5.11 -22.40 -1.11
C VAL A 91 -6.11 -22.74 0.00
N ASN A 92 -6.67 -21.74 0.68
CA ASN A 92 -7.63 -21.96 1.74
C ASN A 92 -8.92 -22.61 1.23
N GLU A 93 -9.40 -22.23 0.04
CA GLU A 93 -10.58 -22.87 -0.56
C GLU A 93 -10.33 -24.31 -0.98
N TYR A 94 -9.10 -24.62 -1.39
CA TYR A 94 -8.69 -25.99 -1.72
C TYR A 94 -8.64 -26.86 -0.46
N GLN A 95 -8.02 -26.36 0.62
CA GLN A 95 -7.87 -27.09 1.88
C GLN A 95 -9.21 -27.34 2.59
N HIS A 96 -10.13 -26.37 2.56
CA HIS A 96 -11.43 -26.50 3.23
C HIS A 96 -12.52 -27.13 2.35
N GLY A 97 -12.20 -27.52 1.11
CA GLY A 97 -13.14 -28.16 0.19
C GLY A 97 -14.27 -27.26 -0.32
N THR A 98 -14.27 -25.96 0.00
CA THR A 98 -15.32 -25.02 -0.43
C THR A 98 -15.34 -24.83 -1.95
N LEU A 99 -14.21 -25.05 -2.62
CA LEU A 99 -14.13 -25.03 -4.08
C LEU A 99 -15.08 -26.06 -4.73
N VAL A 100 -15.25 -27.23 -4.11
CA VAL A 100 -16.12 -28.31 -4.62
C VAL A 100 -17.58 -27.86 -4.63
N GLN A 101 -18.03 -27.15 -3.60
CA GLN A 101 -19.38 -26.61 -3.52
C GLN A 101 -19.66 -25.56 -4.60
N VAL A 102 -18.64 -24.78 -4.99
CA VAL A 102 -18.77 -23.77 -6.06
C VAL A 102 -18.85 -24.42 -7.44
N VAL A 103 -18.04 -25.45 -7.68
CA VAL A 103 -18.02 -26.18 -8.97
C VAL A 103 -19.29 -27.01 -9.17
N THR A 104 -19.78 -27.68 -8.13
CA THR A 104 -21.01 -28.50 -8.18
C THR A 104 -22.27 -27.66 -8.41
N LYS A 105 -22.27 -26.38 -8.01
CA LYS A 105 -23.34 -25.41 -8.32
C LYS A 105 -23.28 -24.86 -9.76
N GLY A 106 -22.52 -25.48 -10.66
CA GLY A 106 -22.49 -25.16 -12.09
C GLY A 106 -21.55 -24.01 -12.48
N LEU A 107 -20.68 -23.54 -11.59
CA LEU A 107 -19.71 -22.50 -11.91
C LEU A 107 -18.45 -23.11 -12.55
N SER A 108 -18.08 -22.62 -13.73
CA SER A 108 -16.85 -23.09 -14.39
C SER A 108 -15.60 -22.64 -13.63
N ARG A 109 -14.58 -23.51 -13.57
CA ARG A 109 -13.31 -23.27 -12.87
C ARG A 109 -12.65 -21.95 -13.30
N ARG A 110 -12.73 -21.61 -14.59
CA ARG A 110 -12.21 -20.33 -15.14
C ARG A 110 -12.92 -19.10 -14.55
N LYS A 111 -14.24 -19.15 -14.36
CA LYS A 111 -15.02 -18.03 -13.79
C LYS A 111 -14.69 -17.81 -12.31
N VAL A 112 -14.38 -18.87 -11.57
CA VAL A 112 -13.92 -18.79 -10.17
C VAL A 112 -12.58 -18.08 -10.09
N PHE A 113 -11.61 -18.52 -10.89
CA PHE A 113 -10.29 -17.89 -10.96
C PHE A 113 -10.37 -16.41 -11.37
N LEU A 114 -11.11 -16.10 -12.44
CA LEU A 114 -11.25 -14.71 -12.92
C LEU A 114 -11.84 -13.80 -11.84
N SER A 115 -12.84 -14.28 -11.11
CA SER A 115 -13.49 -13.49 -10.05
C SER A 115 -12.54 -13.14 -8.91
N LYS A 116 -11.68 -14.08 -8.51
CA LYS A 116 -10.64 -13.84 -7.50
C LYS A 116 -9.64 -12.82 -8.00
N MET A 117 -9.20 -12.96 -9.25
CA MET A 117 -8.27 -12.01 -9.86
C MET A 117 -8.82 -10.60 -9.94
N ILE A 118 -10.07 -10.44 -10.39
CA ILE A 118 -10.74 -9.13 -10.43
C ILE A 118 -10.85 -8.53 -9.03
N THR A 119 -11.15 -9.35 -8.01
CA THR A 119 -11.28 -8.84 -6.62
C THR A 119 -9.94 -8.35 -6.09
N VAL A 120 -8.86 -9.12 -6.28
CA VAL A 120 -7.51 -8.73 -5.83
C VAL A 120 -7.03 -7.50 -6.60
N LEU A 121 -7.15 -7.46 -7.93
CA LEU A 121 -6.75 -6.31 -8.75
C LEU A 121 -7.58 -5.06 -8.42
N GLY A 122 -8.90 -5.22 -8.21
CA GLY A 122 -9.76 -4.12 -7.79
C GLY A 122 -9.36 -3.57 -6.43
N SER A 123 -9.03 -4.45 -5.48
CA SER A 123 -8.51 -4.03 -4.17
C SER A 123 -7.19 -3.27 -4.30
N TRP A 124 -6.28 -3.72 -5.16
CA TRP A 124 -5.02 -3.04 -5.46
C TRP A 124 -5.27 -1.62 -5.97
N THR A 125 -6.15 -1.45 -6.97
CA THR A 125 -6.44 -0.13 -7.53
C THR A 125 -7.00 0.84 -6.48
N VAL A 126 -7.93 0.37 -5.63
CA VAL A 126 -8.51 1.19 -4.57
C VAL A 126 -7.48 1.58 -3.51
N MET A 127 -6.68 0.62 -3.05
CA MET A 127 -5.65 0.87 -2.03
C MET A 127 -4.54 1.77 -2.55
N PHE A 128 -4.12 1.59 -3.81
CA PHE A 128 -3.14 2.46 -4.45
C PHE A 128 -3.65 3.89 -4.61
N ALA A 129 -4.92 4.07 -5.01
CA ALA A 129 -5.54 5.39 -5.09
C ALA A 129 -5.61 6.08 -3.71
N LEU A 130 -5.92 5.31 -2.66
CA LEU A 130 -5.89 5.81 -1.28
C LEU A 130 -4.47 6.25 -0.88
N TYR A 131 -3.47 5.41 -1.13
CA TYR A 131 -2.07 5.71 -0.83
C TYR A 131 -1.55 6.96 -1.55
N PHE A 132 -1.91 7.11 -2.82
CA PHE A 132 -1.64 8.32 -3.59
C PHE A 132 -2.35 9.54 -2.99
N GLY A 133 -3.64 9.43 -2.67
CA GLY A 133 -4.44 10.52 -2.11
C GLY A 133 -3.91 11.02 -0.75
N VAL A 134 -3.54 10.10 0.14
CA VAL A 134 -2.95 10.43 1.45
C VAL A 134 -1.59 11.12 1.27
N THR A 135 -0.73 10.58 0.40
CA THR A 135 0.60 11.17 0.13
C THR A 135 0.47 12.55 -0.48
N TYR A 136 -0.44 12.74 -1.45
CA TYR A 136 -0.72 14.03 -2.07
C TYR A 136 -1.24 15.03 -1.04
N GLY A 137 -2.25 14.67 -0.26
CA GLY A 137 -2.85 15.53 0.76
C GLY A 137 -1.84 15.98 1.81
N TYR A 138 -1.01 15.08 2.33
CA TYR A 138 0.03 15.43 3.31
C TYR A 138 1.18 16.23 2.69
N THR A 139 1.57 15.94 1.44
CA THR A 139 2.60 16.73 0.76
C THR A 139 2.10 18.15 0.49
N ALA A 140 0.85 18.32 0.09
CA ALA A 140 0.21 19.62 -0.06
C ALA A 140 0.03 20.35 1.28
N TYR A 141 -0.26 19.65 2.37
CA TYR A 141 -0.32 20.27 3.69
C TYR A 141 1.04 20.81 4.16
N PHE A 142 2.13 20.07 3.92
CA PHE A 142 3.45 20.47 4.40
C PHE A 142 4.20 21.45 3.49
N TRP A 143 3.99 21.39 2.18
CA TRP A 143 4.70 22.22 1.18
C TRP A 143 3.76 23.10 0.33
N GLY A 144 2.45 23.07 0.58
CA GLY A 144 1.48 23.92 -0.12
C GLY A 144 1.50 25.38 0.32
N GLU A 145 2.13 25.68 1.46
CA GLU A 145 2.38 27.05 1.91
C GLU A 145 3.60 27.69 1.20
N ASP A 146 4.48 26.90 0.55
CA ASP A 146 5.64 27.39 -0.23
C ASP A 146 5.26 27.80 -1.67
N LYS A 147 4.04 28.31 -1.86
CA LYS A 147 3.64 29.05 -3.06
C LYS A 147 3.10 30.44 -2.67
N VAL A 148 4.02 31.29 -2.20
CA VAL A 148 4.15 32.71 -2.59
C VAL A 148 5.64 33.01 -2.74
#